data_AF-A0A4T0FVB3-F1
#
_entry.id   AF-A0A4T0FVB3-F1
#
_cell.length_a   1.000
_cell.length_b   1.000
_cell.length_c   1.000
_cell.angle_alpha   90.00
_cell.angle_beta   90.00
_cell.angle_gamma   90.00
#
_symmetry.space_group_name_H-M   'P 1'
#
loop_
_entity.id
_entity.type
_entity.pdbx_description
1 polymer ?
#
loop_
_entity_poly.entity_id
_entity_poly.type
_entity_poly.pdbx_seq_one_letter_code
_entity_poly.pdbx_strand_id
1 'polypeptide(L)'
;MTKESINKIANLTPPLNTKLTGYMLFLKQHSYDVVQGGEKWKQLDAQAKQHYKDQALKYPPINSRGSFSKDEYKMIRGVQHELLEEFKKQYPDRHPPTRLRPNIHPRNERQPPNPWQLFVSEFKPPQTHSDKQTTQQVFSNHLREASKEWQNENSKSRSHYISQISINKSRRVLEQAKATSKKE
;
A
#
# COMPACT_ATOMS: atom_id res chain seq x y z
N MET A 1 -18.82 5.49 -17.64
CA MET A 1 -18.79 4.36 -16.68
C MET A 1 -20.17 3.73 -16.65
N THR A 2 -20.26 2.40 -16.74
CA THR A 2 -21.56 1.70 -16.71
C THR A 2 -22.05 1.57 -15.26
N LYS A 3 -23.37 1.40 -15.06
CA LYS A 3 -23.96 1.08 -13.74
C LYS A 3 -23.31 -0.16 -13.10
N GLU A 4 -22.87 -1.08 -13.94
CA GLU A 4 -22.17 -2.31 -13.54
C GLU A 4 -20.79 -2.02 -12.94
N SER A 5 -20.02 -1.10 -13.52
CA SER A 5 -18.74 -0.64 -12.96
C SER A 5 -18.92 0.00 -11.58
N ILE A 6 -20.00 0.75 -11.37
CA ILE A 6 -20.30 1.42 -10.08
C ILE A 6 -20.59 0.37 -8.98
N ASN A 7 -21.35 -0.67 -9.28
CA ASN A 7 -21.61 -1.77 -8.34
C ASN A 7 -20.35 -2.58 -8.03
N LYS A 8 -19.48 -2.82 -9.02
CA LYS A 8 -18.20 -3.50 -8.79
C LYS A 8 -17.28 -2.65 -7.89
N ILE A 9 -17.23 -1.32 -8.06
CA ILE A 9 -16.44 -0.39 -7.22
C ILE A 9 -16.92 -0.38 -5.75
N ALA A 10 -18.22 -0.52 -5.49
CA ALA A 10 -18.74 -0.65 -4.13
C ALA A 10 -18.17 -1.90 -3.42
N ASN A 11 -17.92 -2.97 -4.17
CA ASN A 11 -17.30 -4.20 -3.67
C ASN A 11 -15.77 -4.11 -3.54
N LEU A 12 -15.11 -3.19 -4.26
CA LEU A 12 -13.64 -3.01 -4.23
C LEU A 12 -13.10 -2.30 -2.99
N THR A 13 -13.96 -1.63 -2.22
CA THR A 13 -13.49 -0.78 -1.13
C THR A 13 -13.38 -1.65 0.13
N PRO A 14 -12.17 -2.05 0.56
CA PRO A 14 -12.04 -2.53 1.92
C PRO A 14 -12.50 -1.40 2.84
N PRO A 15 -13.36 -1.68 3.82
CA PRO A 15 -13.83 -0.68 4.74
C PRO A 15 -12.67 -0.34 5.64
N LEU A 16 -12.20 0.89 5.54
CA LEU A 16 -11.48 1.48 6.64
C LEU A 16 -12.51 1.63 7.75
N ASN A 17 -12.22 1.08 8.95
CA ASN A 17 -12.97 1.36 10.17
C ASN A 17 -12.66 2.80 10.61
N THR A 18 -12.96 3.75 9.72
CA THR A 18 -12.74 5.17 9.92
C THR A 18 -13.86 5.63 10.82
N LYS A 19 -13.54 5.83 12.10
CA LYS A 19 -14.41 6.57 13.00
C LYS A 19 -14.71 7.92 12.37
N LEU A 20 -15.96 8.35 12.44
CA LEU A 20 -16.33 9.70 12.06
C LEU A 20 -15.51 10.65 12.94
N THR A 21 -14.71 11.53 12.32
CA THR A 21 -13.98 12.56 13.07
C THR A 21 -14.86 13.79 13.22
N GLY A 22 -14.59 14.63 14.23
CA GLY A 22 -15.33 15.88 14.41
C GLY A 22 -15.30 16.80 13.18
N TYR A 23 -14.16 16.82 12.46
CA TYR A 23 -14.04 17.57 11.21
C TYR A 23 -14.93 17.01 10.10
N MET A 24 -14.99 15.68 9.95
CA MET A 24 -15.86 15.05 8.96
C MET A 24 -17.35 15.27 9.27
N LEU A 25 -17.72 15.24 10.55
CA LEU A 25 -19.08 15.57 10.99
C LEU A 25 -19.43 17.03 10.67
N PHE A 26 -18.50 17.96 10.95
CA PHE A 26 -18.65 19.37 10.64
C PHE A 26 -18.85 19.62 9.13
N LEU A 27 -17.99 19.04 8.28
CA LEU A 27 -18.15 19.15 6.82
C LEU A 27 -19.52 18.62 6.37
N LYS A 28 -19.94 17.48 6.92
CA LYS A 28 -21.22 16.83 6.57
C LYS A 28 -22.42 17.69 6.95
N GLN A 29 -22.46 18.22 8.17
CA GLN A 29 -23.60 19.00 8.67
C GLN A 29 -23.78 20.32 7.92
N HIS A 30 -22.68 20.93 7.48
CA HIS A 30 -22.71 22.23 6.80
C HIS A 30 -22.60 22.14 5.28
N SER A 31 -22.48 20.94 4.72
CA SER A 31 -22.32 20.69 3.28
C SER A 31 -21.17 21.49 2.65
N TYR A 32 -20.09 21.69 3.40
CA TYR A 32 -18.92 22.39 2.89
C TYR A 32 -18.05 21.47 2.02
N ASP A 33 -17.44 22.06 1.00
CA ASP A 33 -16.29 21.43 0.35
C ASP A 33 -15.07 21.41 1.29
N VAL A 34 -14.04 20.62 0.95
CA VAL A 34 -12.88 20.41 1.81
C VAL A 34 -12.06 21.68 2.03
N VAL A 35 -12.03 22.59 1.05
CA VAL A 35 -11.21 23.80 1.08
C VAL A 35 -11.88 24.86 1.95
N GLN A 36 -13.15 25.15 1.68
CA GLN A 36 -13.98 26.07 2.44
C GLN A 36 -14.19 25.57 3.88
N GLY A 37 -14.45 24.28 4.04
CA GLY A 37 -14.63 23.66 5.33
C GLY A 37 -13.36 23.65 6.17
N GLY A 38 -12.19 23.54 5.54
CA GLY A 38 -10.90 23.65 6.23
C GLY A 38 -10.68 25.03 6.85
N GLU A 39 -10.98 26.10 6.11
CA GLU A 39 -10.86 27.48 6.60
C GLU A 39 -11.86 27.76 7.73
N LYS A 40 -13.13 27.38 7.55
CA LYS A 40 -14.15 27.54 8.58
C LYS A 40 -13.88 26.71 9.84
N TRP A 41 -13.32 25.51 9.68
CA TRP A 41 -12.92 24.68 10.81
C TRP A 41 -11.77 25.29 11.60
N LYS A 42 -10.79 25.92 10.94
CA LYS A 42 -9.68 26.60 11.65
C LYS A 42 -10.21 27.73 12.54
N GLN A 43 -11.20 28.48 12.06
CA GLN A 43 -11.83 29.61 12.76
C GLN A 43 -12.66 29.22 13.99
N LEU A 44 -13.07 27.95 14.12
CA LEU A 44 -13.77 27.48 15.31
C LEU A 44 -12.86 27.52 16.54
N ASP A 45 -13.43 27.90 17.67
CA ASP A 45 -12.81 27.82 18.98
C ASP A 45 -12.64 26.36 19.45
N ALA A 46 -11.80 26.18 20.48
CA ALA A 46 -11.48 24.86 20.99
C ALA A 46 -12.71 24.14 21.57
N GLN A 47 -13.66 24.87 22.17
CA GLN A 47 -14.86 24.31 22.77
C GLN A 47 -15.83 23.81 21.69
N ALA A 48 -16.06 24.60 20.63
CA ALA A 48 -16.86 24.13 19.50
C ALA A 48 -16.23 22.92 18.79
N LYS A 49 -14.91 22.91 18.58
CA LYS A 49 -14.20 21.75 18.01
C LYS A 49 -14.37 20.50 18.88
N GLN A 50 -14.30 20.65 20.21
CA GLN A 50 -14.49 19.54 21.13
C GLN A 50 -15.92 19.01 21.08
N HIS A 51 -16.92 19.89 20.99
CA HIS A 51 -18.32 19.51 20.80
C HIS A 51 -18.51 18.62 19.56
N TYR A 52 -17.93 18.99 18.42
CA TYR A 52 -17.99 18.15 17.21
C TYR A 52 -17.27 16.81 17.36
N LYS A 53 -16.15 16.76 18.09
CA LYS A 53 -15.45 15.49 18.38
C LYS A 53 -16.32 14.58 19.25
N ASP A 54 -16.91 15.11 20.30
CA ASP A 54 -17.74 14.36 21.24
C ASP A 54 -19.02 13.86 20.57
N GLN A 55 -19.63 14.67 19.70
CA GLN A 55 -20.74 14.23 18.86
C GLN A 55 -20.33 13.12 17.90
N ALA A 56 -19.18 13.25 17.22
CA ALA A 56 -18.72 12.28 16.24
C ALA A 56 -18.44 10.89 16.86
N LEU A 57 -18.03 10.82 18.14
CA LEU A 57 -17.84 9.57 18.88
C LEU A 57 -19.14 8.77 19.10
N LYS A 58 -20.30 9.44 19.08
CA LYS A 58 -21.61 8.80 19.25
C LYS A 58 -22.13 8.16 17.97
N TYR A 59 -21.57 8.51 16.82
CA TYR A 59 -21.95 7.92 15.54
C TYR A 59 -21.23 6.58 15.35
N PRO A 60 -21.91 5.58 14.74
CA PRO A 60 -21.23 4.36 14.33
C PRO A 60 -20.11 4.70 13.35
N PRO A 61 -19.03 3.88 13.27
CA PRO A 61 -17.99 4.07 12.27
C PRO A 61 -18.60 4.21 10.87
N ILE A 62 -18.05 5.13 10.06
CA ILE A 62 -18.60 5.45 8.73
C ILE A 62 -18.67 4.21 7.85
N ASN A 63 -17.74 3.26 8.08
CA ASN A 63 -17.85 1.90 7.61
C ASN A 63 -17.82 0.97 8.83
N SER A 64 -18.96 0.79 9.49
CA SER A 64 -19.13 -0.33 10.41
C SER A 64 -19.07 -1.61 9.59
N ARG A 65 -18.19 -2.54 9.96
CA ARG A 65 -18.26 -3.89 9.42
C ARG A 65 -18.13 -4.90 10.56
N GLY A 66 -19.06 -5.85 10.57
CA GLY A 66 -18.75 -7.19 11.07
C GLY A 66 -17.57 -7.78 10.29
N SER A 67 -16.95 -8.82 10.84
CA SER A 67 -15.81 -9.51 10.26
C SER A 67 -16.11 -10.04 8.85
N PHE A 68 -15.23 -9.76 7.86
CA PHE A 68 -15.26 -10.42 6.55
C PHE A 68 -14.85 -11.86 6.74
N SER A 69 -15.63 -12.78 6.19
CA SER A 69 -15.18 -14.13 5.96
C SER A 69 -14.02 -14.13 4.94
N LYS A 70 -13.21 -15.19 5.01
CA LYS A 70 -12.11 -15.41 4.06
C LYS A 70 -12.59 -15.45 2.61
N ASP A 71 -13.82 -15.89 2.36
CA ASP A 71 -14.37 -16.07 1.02
C ASP A 71 -14.87 -14.76 0.41
N GLU A 72 -15.46 -13.87 1.22
CA GLU A 72 -15.76 -12.51 0.77
C GLU A 72 -14.48 -11.75 0.40
N TYR A 73 -13.39 -11.94 1.13
CA TYR A 73 -12.10 -11.34 0.78
C TYR A 73 -11.56 -11.85 -0.57
N LYS A 74 -11.73 -13.15 -0.86
CA LYS A 74 -11.37 -13.72 -2.17
C LYS A 74 -12.21 -13.13 -3.29
N MET A 75 -13.52 -12.97 -3.09
CA MET A 75 -14.42 -12.36 -4.06
C MET A 75 -14.00 -10.92 -4.38
N ILE A 76 -13.73 -10.11 -3.35
CA ILE A 76 -13.25 -8.72 -3.51
C ILE A 76 -11.95 -8.68 -4.32
N ARG A 77 -11.02 -9.61 -4.05
CA ARG A 77 -9.75 -9.71 -4.79
C ARG A 77 -9.95 -10.12 -6.25
N GLY A 78 -10.91 -11.00 -6.54
CA GLY A 78 -11.28 -11.37 -7.90
C GLY A 78 -11.76 -10.15 -8.69
N VAL A 79 -12.70 -9.39 -8.12
CA VAL A 79 -13.23 -8.17 -8.75
C VAL A 79 -12.15 -7.09 -8.91
N GLN A 80 -11.22 -6.96 -7.94
CA GLN A 80 -10.05 -6.08 -8.05
C GLN A 80 -9.18 -6.42 -9.26
N HIS A 81 -8.96 -7.71 -9.49
CA HIS A 81 -8.14 -8.19 -10.60
C HIS A 81 -8.83 -7.96 -11.95
N GLU A 82 -10.13 -8.28 -12.06
CA GLU A 82 -10.90 -8.02 -13.28
C GLU A 82 -10.85 -6.54 -13.68
N LEU A 83 -11.12 -5.65 -12.73
CA LEU A 83 -11.11 -4.20 -12.99
C LEU A 83 -9.71 -3.65 -13.27
N LEU A 84 -8.66 -4.26 -12.70
CA LEU A 84 -7.28 -3.92 -13.04
C LEU A 84 -6.96 -4.27 -14.49
N GLU A 85 -7.38 -5.45 -14.96
CA GLU A 85 -7.15 -5.88 -16.34
C GLU A 85 -7.96 -5.05 -17.35
N GLU A 86 -9.21 -4.69 -17.02
CA GLU A 86 -10.00 -3.73 -17.81
C GLU A 86 -9.30 -2.37 -17.89
N PHE A 87 -8.78 -1.86 -16.77
CA PHE A 87 -8.07 -0.58 -16.74
C PHE A 87 -6.80 -0.61 -17.60
N LYS A 88 -5.99 -1.67 -17.51
CA LYS A 88 -4.77 -1.81 -18.32
C LYS A 88 -5.08 -1.87 -19.82
N LYS A 89 -6.16 -2.55 -20.21
CA LYS A 89 -6.60 -2.61 -21.61
C LYS A 89 -7.05 -1.24 -22.12
N GLN A 90 -7.77 -0.48 -21.30
CA GLN A 90 -8.31 0.81 -21.68
C GLN A 90 -7.27 1.94 -21.61
N TYR A 91 -6.28 1.84 -20.72
CA TYR A 91 -5.27 2.86 -20.45
C TYR A 91 -3.88 2.23 -20.28
N PRO A 92 -3.24 1.74 -21.36
CA PRO A 92 -1.97 1.00 -21.27
C PRO A 92 -0.82 1.83 -20.68
N ASP A 93 -0.80 3.14 -20.94
CA ASP A 93 0.28 4.03 -20.50
C ASP A 93 0.02 4.67 -19.12
N ARG A 94 -1.12 4.37 -18.48
CA ARG A 94 -1.49 4.98 -17.19
C ARG A 94 -1.31 3.99 -16.04
N HIS A 95 -0.82 4.50 -14.92
CA HIS A 95 -0.77 3.71 -13.70
C HIS A 95 -2.17 3.49 -13.12
N PRO A 96 -2.50 2.26 -12.68
CA PRO A 96 -3.79 1.98 -12.07
C PRO A 96 -3.94 2.72 -10.74
N PRO A 97 -5.17 3.17 -10.41
CA PRO A 97 -5.48 3.79 -9.13
C PRO A 97 -5.19 2.82 -7.97
N THR A 98 -4.77 3.35 -6.81
CA THR A 98 -4.31 2.57 -5.66
C THR A 98 -5.30 1.50 -5.20
N ARG A 99 -6.60 1.70 -5.39
CA ARG A 99 -7.67 0.75 -5.02
C ARG A 99 -7.75 -0.49 -5.92
N LEU A 100 -7.19 -0.42 -7.13
CA LEU A 100 -7.06 -1.54 -8.07
C LEU A 100 -5.70 -2.23 -7.96
N ARG A 101 -4.77 -1.65 -7.18
CA ARG A 101 -3.48 -2.28 -6.94
C ARG A 101 -3.70 -3.40 -5.93
N PRO A 102 -3.45 -4.67 -6.28
CA PRO A 102 -3.46 -5.72 -5.28
C PRO A 102 -2.45 -5.36 -4.19
N ASN A 103 -2.89 -5.32 -2.92
CA ASN A 103 -2.06 -4.94 -1.76
C ASN A 103 -0.76 -5.78 -1.64
N ILE A 104 -0.71 -6.91 -2.32
CA ILE A 104 0.38 -7.86 -2.32
C ILE A 104 0.38 -8.46 -3.74
N HIS A 105 1.37 -8.13 -4.58
CA HIS A 105 1.62 -8.96 -5.77
C HIS A 105 1.87 -10.40 -5.30
N PRO A 106 1.16 -11.39 -5.88
CA PRO A 106 1.44 -12.80 -5.64
C PRO A 106 2.95 -13.03 -5.69
N ARG A 107 3.49 -13.78 -4.73
CA ARG A 107 4.96 -13.95 -4.59
C ARG A 107 5.60 -14.45 -5.89
N ASN A 108 4.83 -15.21 -6.66
CA ASN A 108 5.11 -15.82 -7.95
C ASN A 108 5.25 -14.78 -9.10
N GLU A 109 4.57 -13.63 -8.98
CA GLU A 109 4.59 -12.53 -9.95
C GLU A 109 5.66 -11.48 -9.62
N ARG A 110 6.22 -11.50 -8.41
CA ARG A 110 7.29 -10.58 -8.03
C ARG A 110 8.53 -10.89 -8.87
N GLN A 111 9.16 -9.85 -9.41
CA GLN A 111 10.48 -10.00 -10.02
C GLN A 111 11.48 -10.43 -8.94
N PRO A 112 12.44 -11.30 -9.27
CA PRO A 112 13.50 -11.65 -8.34
C PRO A 112 14.27 -10.37 -7.95
N PRO A 113 14.72 -10.25 -6.69
CA PRO A 113 15.47 -9.09 -6.26
C PRO A 113 16.76 -8.94 -7.09
N ASN A 114 17.10 -7.71 -7.43
CA ASN A 114 18.37 -7.39 -8.10
C ASN A 114 19.54 -7.35 -7.09
N PRO A 115 20.82 -7.25 -7.53
CA PRO A 115 21.97 -7.42 -6.62
C PRO A 115 21.96 -6.38 -5.51
N TRP A 116 21.59 -5.16 -5.86
CA TRP A 116 21.41 -4.04 -4.95
C TRP A 116 20.31 -4.31 -3.91
N GLN A 117 19.17 -4.87 -4.30
CA GLN A 117 18.08 -5.19 -3.38
C GLN A 117 18.45 -6.30 -2.40
N LEU A 118 19.23 -7.29 -2.83
CA LEU A 118 19.79 -8.30 -1.92
C LEU A 118 20.77 -7.67 -0.94
N PHE A 119 21.70 -6.86 -1.44
CA PHE A 119 22.64 -6.13 -0.60
C PHE A 119 21.95 -5.28 0.45
N VAL A 120 20.97 -4.45 0.06
CA VAL A 120 20.20 -3.61 1.00
C VAL A 120 19.50 -4.44 2.07
N SER A 121 19.02 -5.64 1.72
CA SER A 121 18.34 -6.52 2.68
C SER A 121 19.28 -7.14 3.72
N GLU A 122 20.56 -7.29 3.39
CA GLU A 122 21.60 -7.83 4.26
C GLU A 122 22.40 -6.73 4.97
N PHE A 123 22.41 -5.51 4.40
CA PHE A 123 23.10 -4.36 4.93
C PHE A 123 22.51 -3.96 6.28
N LYS A 124 23.34 -4.01 7.33
CA LYS A 124 22.99 -3.52 8.65
C LYS A 124 23.73 -2.21 8.87
N PRO A 125 23.03 -1.06 8.84
CA PRO A 125 23.69 0.21 9.09
C PRO A 125 24.23 0.21 10.53
N PRO A 126 25.38 0.85 10.77
CA PRO A 126 25.82 1.09 12.14
C PRO A 126 24.72 1.82 12.89
N GLN A 127 24.34 1.35 14.08
CA GLN A 127 23.24 1.93 14.84
C GLN A 127 23.59 3.35 15.27
N THR A 128 23.12 4.34 14.51
CA THR A 128 23.13 5.73 14.98
C THR A 128 21.97 5.90 15.94
N HIS A 129 22.24 5.80 17.25
CA HIS A 129 21.27 6.10 18.29
C HIS A 129 20.89 7.59 18.21
N SER A 130 19.80 7.87 17.50
CA SER A 130 19.24 9.19 17.35
C SER A 130 17.78 9.14 17.81
N ASP A 131 17.55 9.52 19.05
CA ASP A 131 16.24 9.41 19.74
C ASP A 131 15.12 10.28 19.15
N LYS A 132 15.34 10.93 17.99
CA LYS A 132 14.41 11.89 17.39
C LYS A 132 14.10 11.66 15.91
N GLN A 133 14.45 10.50 15.34
CA GLN A 133 14.16 10.22 13.93
C GLN A 133 12.85 9.45 13.74
N THR A 134 12.03 9.90 12.78
CA THR A 134 10.85 9.16 12.33
C THR A 134 11.26 7.90 11.55
N THR A 135 10.39 6.88 11.50
CA THR A 135 10.64 5.64 10.74
C THR A 135 11.01 5.90 9.28
N GLN A 136 10.41 6.91 8.65
CA GLN A 136 10.70 7.28 7.26
C GLN A 136 12.11 7.88 7.12
N GLN A 137 12.55 8.69 8.09
CA GLN A 137 13.91 9.24 8.12
C GLN A 137 14.95 8.13 8.34
N VAL A 138 14.70 7.21 9.26
CA VAL A 138 15.58 6.05 9.51
C VAL A 138 15.75 5.22 8.24
N PHE A 139 14.66 4.90 7.55
CA PHE A 139 14.72 4.15 6.29
C PHE A 139 15.47 4.91 5.18
N SER A 140 15.24 6.22 5.06
CA SER A 140 15.93 7.05 4.07
C SER A 140 17.44 7.14 4.33
N ASN A 141 17.84 7.21 5.60
CA ASN A 141 19.24 7.19 6.01
C ASN A 141 19.88 5.83 5.73
N HIS A 142 19.19 4.74 6.06
CA HIS A 142 19.61 3.38 5.76
C HIS A 142 19.90 3.17 4.27
N LEU A 143 18.99 3.60 3.37
CA LEU A 143 19.21 3.50 1.93
C LEU A 143 20.41 4.34 1.45
N ARG A 144 20.62 5.51 2.05
CA ARG A 144 21.72 6.40 1.70
C ARG A 144 23.07 5.79 2.08
N GLU A 145 23.16 5.19 3.27
CA GLU A 145 24.36 4.50 3.73
C GLU A 145 24.65 3.25 2.91
N ALA A 146 23.63 2.43 2.68
CA ALA A 146 23.73 1.28 1.79
C ALA A 146 24.25 1.69 0.41
N SER A 147 23.79 2.83 -0.13
CA SER A 147 24.20 3.28 -1.46
C SER A 147 25.67 3.67 -1.52
N LYS A 148 26.20 4.28 -0.46
CA LYS A 148 27.61 4.63 -0.37
C LYS A 148 28.47 3.38 -0.28
N GLU A 149 28.06 2.44 0.58
CA GLU A 149 28.79 1.19 0.77
C GLU A 149 28.80 0.35 -0.51
N TRP A 150 27.64 0.22 -1.18
CA TRP A 150 27.54 -0.48 -2.45
C TRP A 150 28.43 0.12 -3.53
N GLN A 151 28.55 1.45 -3.60
CA GLN A 151 29.46 2.12 -4.54
C GLN A 151 30.94 1.82 -4.27
N ASN A 152 31.31 1.74 -2.99
CA ASN A 152 32.66 1.44 -2.54
C ASN A 152 32.98 -0.05 -2.50
N GLU A 153 31.98 -0.91 -2.69
CA GLU A 153 32.13 -2.35 -2.51
C GLU A 153 33.00 -3.01 -3.60
N ASN A 154 33.91 -3.88 -3.16
CA ASN A 154 34.86 -4.56 -4.02
C ASN A 154 34.16 -5.52 -5.01
N SER A 155 34.74 -5.69 -6.22
CA SER A 155 34.18 -6.53 -7.29
C SER A 155 33.86 -7.97 -6.84
N LYS A 156 34.64 -8.50 -5.89
CA LYS A 156 34.47 -9.82 -5.29
C LYS A 156 33.19 -9.95 -4.44
N SER A 157 32.83 -8.94 -3.64
CA SER A 157 31.58 -8.95 -2.85
C SER A 157 30.35 -8.80 -3.75
N ARG A 158 30.42 -7.96 -4.79
CA ARG A 158 29.34 -7.85 -5.79
C ARG A 158 29.09 -9.18 -6.52
N SER A 159 30.14 -9.97 -6.76
CA SER A 159 30.00 -11.28 -7.39
C SER A 159 29.17 -12.28 -6.57
N HIS A 160 29.19 -12.17 -5.23
CA HIS A 160 28.34 -12.96 -4.35
C HIS A 160 26.85 -12.70 -4.60
N TYR A 161 26.43 -11.43 -4.63
CA TYR A 161 25.05 -11.04 -4.89
C TYR A 161 24.60 -11.39 -6.31
N ILE A 162 25.50 -11.28 -7.30
CA ILE A 162 25.23 -11.70 -8.68
C ILE A 162 25.00 -13.22 -8.74
N SER A 163 25.82 -14.01 -8.05
CA SER A 163 25.69 -15.47 -7.98
C SER A 163 24.37 -15.89 -7.32
N GLN A 164 24.02 -15.28 -6.18
CA GLN A 164 22.74 -15.52 -5.50
C GLN A 164 21.54 -15.26 -6.40
N ILE A 165 21.61 -14.28 -7.29
CA ILE A 165 20.53 -13.97 -8.23
C ILE A 165 20.42 -15.02 -9.31
N SER A 166 21.54 -15.52 -9.81
CA SER A 166 21.53 -16.63 -10.76
C SER A 166 20.79 -17.83 -10.15
N ILE A 167 21.08 -18.17 -8.89
CA ILE A 167 20.41 -19.25 -8.15
C ILE A 167 18.91 -18.96 -7.99
N ASN A 168 18.54 -17.74 -7.59
CA ASN A 168 17.14 -17.36 -7.39
C ASN A 168 16.33 -17.34 -8.70
N LYS A 169 16.95 -16.92 -9.82
CA LYS A 169 16.35 -17.00 -11.16
C LYS A 169 16.09 -18.44 -11.56
N SER A 170 17.08 -19.32 -11.39
CA SER A 170 16.94 -20.75 -11.67
C SER A 170 15.86 -21.40 -10.81
N ARG A 171 15.77 -21.04 -9.53
CA ARG A 171 14.71 -21.50 -8.62
C ARG A 171 13.32 -21.09 -9.11
N ARG A 172 13.16 -19.85 -9.58
CA ARG A 172 11.89 -19.35 -10.12
C ARG A 172 11.45 -20.12 -11.36
N VAL A 173 12.37 -20.43 -12.28
CA VAL A 173 12.08 -21.24 -13.48
C VAL A 173 11.57 -22.62 -13.08
N LEU A 174 12.22 -23.28 -12.11
CA LEU A 174 11.79 -24.58 -11.60
C LEU A 174 10.40 -24.53 -10.92
N GLU A 175 10.11 -23.48 -10.16
CA GLU A 175 8.80 -23.29 -9.54
C GLU A 175 7.70 -23.06 -10.59
N GLN A 176 7.99 -22.27 -11.64
CA GLN A 176 7.08 -22.07 -12.77
C GLN A 176 6.80 -23.38 -13.51
N ALA A 177 7.82 -24.19 -13.80
CA ALA A 177 7.67 -25.49 -14.45
C ALA A 177 6.82 -26.48 -13.61
N LYS A 178 6.96 -26.46 -12.28
CA LYS A 178 6.12 -27.29 -11.38
C LYS A 178 4.67 -26.84 -11.35
N ALA A 179 4.41 -25.53 -11.47
CA ALA A 179 3.06 -24.98 -11.47
C ALA A 179 2.30 -25.29 -12.78
N THR A 180 3.00 -25.39 -13.91
CA THR A 180 2.42 -25.79 -15.20
C THR A 180 2.14 -27.29 -15.23
N SER A 181 3.05 -28.13 -14.73
CA SER A 181 2.88 -29.59 -14.68
C SER A 181 1.74 -30.09 -13.77
N LYS A 182 1.27 -29.28 -12.81
CA LYS A 182 0.12 -29.63 -11.95
C LYS A 182 -1.25 -29.23 -12.52
N LYS A 183 -1.27 -28.52 -13.66
CA LYS A 183 -2.50 -28.10 -14.34
C LYS A 183 -2.87 -29.00 -15.52
N GLU A 184 -1.99 -29.93 -15.87
CA GLU A 184 -2.24 -31.07 -16.77
C GLU A 184 -2.66 -32.29 -15.95
#